data_AF-A0A3L7PBX8-F1
#
_entry.id   AF-A0A3L7PBX8-F1
#
_cell.length_a   1.000
_cell.length_b   1.000
_cell.length_c   1.000
_cell.angle_alpha   90.00
_cell.angle_beta   90.00
_cell.angle_gamma   90.00
#
_symmetry.space_group_name_H-M   'P 1'
#
loop_
_entity.id
_entity.type
_entity.pdbx_description
1 polymer ?
#
loop_
_entity_poly.entity_id
_entity_poly.type
_entity_poly.pdbx_seq_one_letter_code
_entity_poly.pdbx_strand_id
1 'polypeptide(L)'
;MVVLTGSDARLEISVVSVERRPLREHLTVPGRLDYDARSRIDYESPVDGIVSRMFVQFRQRVSKGESLAEVSSPDVGLARDEVRKREDDHAIARKEADWATTIADNVTSLLSALANHPPLDELERQFEGRVLGDYRGKLVGAYSRLLYVEKVQAGTTQLGQGGVLSGRIIEERTSNLEVARASFAAACEEANFGTRQDRDRARAVLEQTERLVQVSTENLRTLVGSKLDTGAGDDSADAGPTGGTSISAIVLRTPFAGIVEEIFVSRGERVKSGERMFIVADTSNLWVKAQVHEKQWTTVEVGEGAEL
;
A
#
# COMPACT_ATOMS: atom_id res chain seq x y z
N MET A 1 55.73 61.62 -11.72
CA MET A 1 56.60 62.55 -10.99
C MET A 1 56.93 63.70 -11.93
N VAL A 2 56.27 64.85 -11.78
CA VAL A 2 56.68 66.10 -12.42
C VAL A 2 56.82 67.08 -11.26
N VAL A 3 58.07 67.44 -10.97
CA VAL A 3 58.42 68.46 -9.98
C VAL A 3 58.55 69.78 -10.75
N LEU A 4 57.66 70.72 -10.46
CA LEU A 4 57.82 72.12 -10.88
C LEU A 4 58.19 72.92 -9.63
N THR A 5 59.48 73.19 -9.48
CA THR A 5 60.00 74.20 -8.55
C THR A 5 59.95 75.55 -9.23
N GLY A 6 59.14 76.48 -8.72
CA GLY A 6 59.12 77.85 -9.20
C GLY A 6 57.82 78.54 -8.81
N SER A 7 57.91 79.41 -7.80
CA SER A 7 56.85 80.32 -7.38
C SER A 7 56.57 81.34 -8.48
N ASP A 8 55.40 81.26 -9.10
CA ASP A 8 54.82 82.40 -9.80
C ASP A 8 53.30 82.43 -9.60
N ALA A 9 52.87 83.36 -8.76
CA ALA A 9 51.49 83.57 -8.37
C ALA A 9 50.88 84.62 -9.29
N ARG A 10 50.16 84.19 -10.34
CA ARG A 10 49.16 85.04 -11.03
C ARG A 10 48.10 84.35 -11.90
N LEU A 11 47.86 83.06 -11.73
CA LEU A 11 46.66 82.39 -12.22
C LEU A 11 46.08 81.55 -11.08
N GLU A 12 44.76 81.57 -10.89
CA GLU A 12 44.02 80.73 -9.92
C GLU A 12 44.14 79.24 -10.29
N ILE A 13 45.34 78.67 -10.17
CA ILE A 13 45.63 77.29 -10.55
C ILE A 13 45.81 76.51 -9.24
N SER A 14 44.77 75.79 -8.84
CA SER A 14 44.81 74.82 -7.76
C SER A 14 45.41 73.51 -8.26
N VAL A 15 46.55 73.10 -7.71
CA VAL A 15 47.18 71.82 -8.04
C VAL A 15 46.90 70.81 -6.92
N VAL A 16 46.39 69.63 -7.25
CA VAL A 16 46.09 68.54 -6.31
C VAL A 16 46.97 67.33 -6.60
N SER A 17 47.49 66.70 -5.55
CA SER A 17 48.23 65.44 -5.62
C SER A 17 47.34 64.31 -6.13
N VAL A 18 47.71 63.69 -7.25
CA VAL A 18 46.97 62.56 -7.84
C VAL A 18 47.28 61.28 -7.07
N GLU A 19 46.26 60.68 -6.48
CA GLU A 19 46.34 59.39 -5.80
C GLU A 19 45.67 58.32 -6.67
N ARG A 20 46.37 57.23 -6.99
CA ARG A 20 45.76 56.11 -7.72
C ARG A 20 44.78 55.40 -6.78
N ARG A 21 43.48 55.61 -7.02
CA ARG A 21 42.41 54.87 -6.35
C ARG A 21 41.72 53.93 -7.34
N PRO A 22 41.28 52.74 -6.91
CA PRO A 22 40.44 51.89 -7.74
C PRO A 22 39.12 52.62 -8.01
N LEU A 23 38.89 53.00 -9.26
CA LEU A 23 37.63 53.60 -9.70
C LEU A 23 36.61 52.46 -9.86
N ARG A 24 35.57 52.46 -9.04
CA ARG A 24 34.42 51.55 -9.23
C ARG A 24 33.38 52.28 -10.07
N GLU A 25 33.39 52.02 -11.37
CA GLU A 25 32.30 52.48 -12.25
C GLU A 25 31.04 51.66 -11.95
N HIS A 26 29.92 52.34 -11.69
CA HIS A 26 28.63 51.69 -11.46
C HIS A 26 27.75 51.95 -12.68
N LEU A 27 27.21 50.89 -13.27
CA LEU A 27 26.26 50.99 -14.38
C LEU A 27 24.85 50.75 -13.86
N THR A 28 23.99 51.76 -13.91
CA THR A 28 22.56 51.60 -13.56
C THR A 28 21.79 51.04 -14.74
N VAL A 29 21.16 49.88 -14.53
CA VAL A 29 20.39 49.17 -15.55
C VAL A 29 18.98 48.91 -15.01
N PRO A 30 17.91 49.12 -15.79
CA PRO A 30 16.58 48.72 -15.35
C PRO A 30 16.51 47.20 -15.18
N GLY A 31 16.14 46.77 -13.98
CA GLY A 31 15.92 45.37 -13.63
C GLY A 31 14.47 45.09 -13.25
N ARG A 32 14.01 43.85 -13.48
CA ARG A 32 12.78 43.32 -12.92
C ARG A 32 13.09 42.12 -12.02
N LEU A 33 12.46 42.09 -10.86
CA LEU A 33 12.44 40.91 -10.00
C LEU A 33 11.51 39.88 -10.63
N ASP A 34 12.00 38.67 -10.78
CA ASP A 34 11.26 37.53 -11.29
C ASP A 34 11.46 36.34 -10.36
N TYR A 35 10.47 35.45 -10.33
CA TYR A 35 10.61 34.19 -9.61
C TYR A 35 11.46 33.23 -10.44
N ASP A 36 12.19 32.34 -9.78
CA ASP A 36 12.72 31.17 -10.48
C ASP A 36 11.53 30.36 -11.00
N ALA A 37 11.47 30.14 -12.33
CA ALA A 37 10.38 29.40 -12.96
C ALA A 37 10.26 27.95 -12.46
N ARG A 38 11.32 27.41 -11.84
CA ARG A 38 11.30 26.09 -11.17
C ARG A 38 10.66 26.11 -9.78
N SER A 39 10.53 27.31 -9.20
CA SER A 39 10.04 27.56 -7.85
C SER A 39 8.57 27.94 -7.81
N ARG A 40 7.89 28.02 -8.97
CA ARG A 40 6.45 28.28 -9.11
C ARG A 40 5.76 27.00 -9.59
N ILE A 41 4.90 26.43 -8.75
CA ILE A 41 4.12 25.22 -9.08
C ILE A 41 2.65 25.57 -9.17
N ASP A 42 2.06 25.20 -10.31
CA ASP A 42 0.63 25.22 -10.53
C ASP A 42 0.02 23.93 -9.97
N TYR A 43 -0.87 24.08 -9.00
CA TYR A 43 -1.59 22.97 -8.39
C TYR A 43 -2.89 22.76 -9.13
N GLU A 44 -2.96 21.66 -9.85
CA GLU A 44 -4.16 21.21 -10.56
C GLU A 44 -4.95 20.23 -9.70
N SER A 45 -6.27 20.18 -9.89
CA SER A 45 -7.08 19.15 -9.25
C SER A 45 -6.70 17.79 -9.82
N PRO A 46 -6.39 16.78 -8.99
CA PRO A 46 -6.09 15.43 -9.46
C PRO A 46 -7.33 14.71 -9.96
N VAL A 47 -8.50 15.07 -9.43
CA VAL A 47 -9.77 14.37 -9.64
C VAL A 47 -10.90 15.35 -9.94
N ASP A 48 -11.97 14.82 -10.53
CA ASP A 48 -13.24 15.52 -10.62
C ASP A 48 -13.91 15.52 -9.25
N GLY A 49 -14.34 16.69 -8.78
CA GLY A 49 -14.90 16.80 -7.44
C GLY A 49 -15.40 18.18 -7.05
N ILE A 50 -15.76 18.33 -5.78
CA ILE A 50 -16.18 19.59 -5.19
C ILE A 50 -15.17 19.99 -4.12
N VAL A 51 -14.72 21.23 -4.12
CA VAL A 51 -13.84 21.78 -3.08
C VAL A 51 -14.64 21.87 -1.77
N SER A 52 -14.44 20.94 -0.84
CA SER A 52 -15.20 20.89 0.41
C SER A 52 -14.70 21.94 1.40
N ARG A 53 -13.38 22.15 1.46
CA ARG A 53 -12.69 23.06 2.37
C ARG A 53 -11.46 23.69 1.71
N MET A 54 -11.19 24.94 2.09
CA MET A 54 -9.94 25.64 1.77
C MET A 54 -9.23 25.94 3.09
N PHE A 55 -7.95 25.58 3.17
CA PHE A 55 -7.14 25.77 4.37
C PHE A 55 -6.21 27.00 4.27
N VAL A 56 -5.99 27.51 3.07
CA VAL A 56 -5.09 28.64 2.80
C VAL A 56 -5.80 29.83 2.18
N GLN A 57 -5.20 31.01 2.32
CA GLN A 57 -5.66 32.28 1.76
C GLN A 57 -4.62 32.89 0.80
N PHE A 58 -5.07 33.81 -0.05
CA PHE A 58 -4.21 34.57 -0.96
C PHE A 58 -3.12 35.32 -0.19
N ARG A 59 -1.87 35.28 -0.67
CA ARG A 59 -0.67 35.85 -0.02
C ARG A 59 -0.29 35.25 1.34
N GLN A 60 -0.88 34.11 1.72
CA GLN A 60 -0.45 33.39 2.90
C GLN A 60 0.86 32.64 2.63
N ARG A 61 1.76 32.64 3.61
CA ARG A 61 2.96 31.79 3.59
C ARG A 61 2.60 30.38 4.07
N VAL A 62 3.01 29.37 3.31
CA VAL A 62 2.78 27.95 3.57
C VAL A 62 4.09 27.22 3.80
N SER A 63 4.07 26.22 4.66
CA SER A 63 5.20 25.33 4.95
C SER A 63 5.15 24.06 4.09
N LYS A 64 6.28 23.38 3.94
CA LYS A 64 6.33 22.07 3.27
C LYS A 64 5.39 21.07 3.98
N GLY A 65 4.49 20.45 3.22
CA GLY A 65 3.50 19.48 3.69
C GLY A 65 2.16 20.09 4.15
N GLU A 66 2.05 21.41 4.18
CA GLU A 66 0.82 22.10 4.60
C GLU A 66 -0.34 21.83 3.63
N SER A 67 -1.53 21.61 4.19
CA SER A 67 -2.76 21.37 3.44
C SER A 67 -3.22 22.67 2.78
N LEU A 68 -3.49 22.64 1.48
CA LEU A 68 -3.99 23.79 0.72
C LEU A 68 -5.52 23.77 0.66
N ALA A 69 -6.07 22.65 0.20
CA ALA A 69 -7.51 22.45 0.07
C ALA A 69 -7.89 20.96 0.17
N GLU A 70 -9.17 20.73 0.43
CA GLU A 70 -9.79 19.41 0.43
C GLU A 70 -10.78 19.34 -0.73
N VAL A 71 -10.62 18.35 -1.59
CA VAL A 71 -11.52 18.05 -2.71
C VAL A 71 -12.25 16.75 -2.39
N SER A 72 -13.58 16.80 -2.38
CA SER A 72 -14.42 15.61 -2.25
C SER A 72 -14.79 15.09 -3.64
N SER A 73 -14.29 13.90 -3.97
CA SER A 73 -14.59 13.19 -5.21
C SER A 73 -15.42 11.93 -4.92
N PRO A 74 -16.63 11.81 -5.51
CA PRO A 74 -17.43 10.59 -5.40
C PRO A 74 -16.70 9.35 -5.92
N ASP A 75 -15.95 9.48 -7.02
CA ASP A 75 -15.29 8.36 -7.69
C ASP A 75 -14.17 7.77 -6.81
N VAL A 76 -13.41 8.62 -6.12
CA VAL A 76 -12.41 8.16 -5.13
C VAL A 76 -13.07 7.55 -3.91
N GLY A 77 -14.25 8.06 -3.51
CA GLY A 77 -15.07 7.45 -2.46
C GLY A 77 -15.46 6.02 -2.81
N LEU A 78 -15.99 5.80 -4.02
CA LEU A 78 -16.37 4.48 -4.54
C LEU A 78 -15.17 3.55 -4.66
N ALA A 79 -14.03 4.04 -5.17
CA ALA A 79 -12.83 3.22 -5.33
C ALA A 79 -12.23 2.77 -3.98
N ARG A 80 -12.23 3.65 -2.96
CA ARG A 80 -11.78 3.30 -1.60
C ARG A 80 -12.72 2.29 -0.93
N ASP A 81 -14.03 2.46 -1.09
CA ASP A 81 -15.02 1.51 -0.60
C ASP A 81 -14.83 0.14 -1.27
N GLU A 82 -14.60 0.13 -2.58
CA GLU A 82 -14.32 -1.10 -3.32
C GLU A 82 -13.05 -1.79 -2.81
N VAL A 83 -11.94 -1.07 -2.63
CA VAL A 83 -10.70 -1.62 -2.04
C VAL A 83 -10.99 -2.27 -0.69
N ARG A 84 -11.63 -1.54 0.22
CA ARG A 84 -11.96 -2.03 1.56
C ARG A 84 -12.84 -3.28 1.51
N LYS A 85 -13.84 -3.30 0.65
CA LYS A 85 -14.69 -4.49 0.45
C LYS A 85 -13.87 -5.69 -0.03
N ARG A 86 -12.96 -5.51 -0.99
CA ARG A 86 -12.09 -6.60 -1.46
C ARG A 86 -11.12 -7.07 -0.38
N GLU A 87 -10.61 -6.18 0.47
CA GLU A 87 -9.75 -6.53 1.59
C GLU A 87 -10.50 -7.39 2.62
N ASP A 88 -11.74 -7.04 2.94
CA ASP A 88 -12.61 -7.83 3.82
C ASP A 88 -12.89 -9.22 3.23
N ASP A 89 -13.24 -9.30 1.93
CA ASP A 89 -13.45 -10.56 1.22
C ASP A 89 -12.18 -11.43 1.22
N HIS A 90 -11.00 -10.82 0.97
CA HIS A 90 -9.71 -11.49 1.03
C HIS A 90 -9.38 -12.00 2.44
N ALA A 91 -9.70 -11.23 3.49
CA ALA A 91 -9.49 -11.64 4.87
C ALA A 91 -10.36 -12.86 5.26
N ILE A 92 -11.58 -12.94 4.74
CA ILE A 92 -12.46 -14.11 4.90
C ILE A 92 -11.87 -15.32 4.16
N ALA A 93 -11.52 -15.16 2.89
CA ALA A 93 -10.93 -16.22 2.08
C ALA A 93 -9.62 -16.77 2.67
N ARG A 94 -8.80 -15.89 3.28
CA ARG A 94 -7.56 -16.28 3.97
C ARG A 94 -7.83 -17.21 5.14
N LYS A 95 -8.78 -16.87 6.00
CA LYS A 95 -9.16 -17.71 7.15
C LYS A 95 -9.68 -19.07 6.69
N GLU A 96 -10.48 -19.11 5.63
CA GLU A 96 -10.99 -20.36 5.06
C GLU A 96 -9.88 -21.25 4.50
N ALA A 97 -8.92 -20.67 3.78
CA ALA A 97 -7.74 -21.39 3.27
C ALA A 97 -6.83 -21.92 4.40
N ASP A 98 -6.64 -21.14 5.46
CA ASP A 98 -5.88 -21.56 6.65
C ASP A 98 -6.55 -22.74 7.35
N TRP A 99 -7.89 -22.71 7.48
CA TRP A 99 -8.67 -23.82 8.03
C TRP A 99 -8.61 -25.07 7.16
N ALA A 100 -8.78 -24.94 5.84
CA ALA A 100 -8.70 -26.06 4.92
C ALA A 100 -7.31 -26.73 4.94
N THR A 101 -6.26 -25.93 5.05
CA THR A 101 -4.88 -26.42 5.21
C THR A 101 -4.72 -27.19 6.52
N THR A 102 -5.18 -26.61 7.64
CA THR A 102 -5.13 -27.26 8.96
C THR A 102 -5.89 -28.58 8.98
N ILE A 103 -7.07 -28.65 8.36
CA ILE A 103 -7.86 -29.87 8.25
C ILE A 103 -7.12 -30.92 7.42
N ALA A 104 -6.57 -30.54 6.26
CA ALA A 104 -5.81 -31.46 5.40
C ALA A 104 -4.57 -32.04 6.12
N ASP A 105 -3.83 -31.21 6.86
CA ASP A 105 -2.65 -31.65 7.62
C ASP A 105 -3.04 -32.59 8.78
N ASN A 106 -4.12 -32.27 9.49
CA ASN A 106 -4.65 -33.12 10.55
C ASN A 106 -5.19 -34.45 10.02
N VAL A 107 -5.90 -34.45 8.90
CA VAL A 107 -6.39 -35.68 8.25
C VAL A 107 -5.22 -36.52 7.74
N THR A 108 -4.21 -35.91 7.12
CA THR A 108 -2.99 -36.61 6.70
C THR A 108 -2.29 -37.26 7.89
N SER A 109 -2.18 -36.53 9.01
CA SER A 109 -1.64 -37.07 10.27
C SER A 109 -2.48 -38.23 10.79
N LEU A 110 -3.81 -38.13 10.74
CA LEU A 110 -4.73 -39.20 11.15
C LEU A 110 -4.58 -40.44 10.28
N LEU A 111 -4.53 -40.28 8.96
CA LEU A 111 -4.32 -41.39 8.01
C LEU A 111 -2.98 -42.08 8.28
N SER A 112 -1.92 -41.32 8.58
CA SER A 112 -0.62 -41.89 8.94
C SER A 112 -0.65 -42.66 10.27
N ALA A 113 -1.41 -42.18 11.26
CA ALA A 113 -1.59 -42.87 12.53
C ALA A 113 -2.41 -44.17 12.35
N LEU A 114 -3.46 -44.13 11.54
CA LEU A 114 -4.31 -45.27 11.22
C LEU A 114 -3.54 -46.40 10.49
N ALA A 115 -2.51 -46.06 9.72
CA ALA A 115 -1.64 -47.06 9.08
C ALA A 115 -0.90 -47.96 10.09
N ASN A 116 -0.68 -47.50 11.33
CA ASN A 116 -0.05 -48.28 12.40
C ASN A 116 -1.03 -49.17 13.17
N HIS A 117 -2.31 -49.20 12.79
CA HIS A 117 -3.37 -49.93 13.48
C HIS A 117 -3.44 -49.73 15.02
N PRO A 118 -3.47 -48.49 15.53
CA PRO A 118 -3.54 -48.23 16.97
C PRO A 118 -4.89 -48.63 17.57
N PRO A 119 -4.95 -48.95 18.89
CA PRO A 119 -6.23 -49.10 19.57
C PRO A 119 -7.02 -47.79 19.57
N LEU A 120 -8.35 -47.89 19.52
CA LEU A 120 -9.26 -46.74 19.38
C LEU A 120 -9.04 -45.68 20.47
N ASP A 121 -8.81 -46.11 21.72
CA ASP A 121 -8.62 -45.22 22.86
C ASP A 121 -7.40 -44.30 22.72
N GLU A 122 -6.32 -44.81 22.11
CA GLU A 122 -5.10 -44.03 21.87
C GLU A 122 -5.27 -43.04 20.72
N LEU A 123 -6.01 -43.46 19.68
CA LEU A 123 -6.36 -42.61 18.56
C LEU A 123 -7.23 -41.42 18.99
N GLU A 124 -8.24 -41.67 19.83
CA GLU A 124 -9.12 -40.60 20.34
C GLU A 124 -8.35 -39.59 21.19
N ARG A 125 -7.42 -40.03 22.05
CA ARG A 125 -6.58 -39.14 22.86
C ARG A 125 -5.60 -38.30 22.03
N GLN A 126 -4.98 -38.87 20.99
CA GLN A 126 -4.01 -38.13 20.16
C GLN A 126 -4.66 -37.03 19.31
N PHE A 127 -5.93 -37.22 18.94
CA PHE A 127 -6.67 -36.30 18.06
C PHE A 127 -7.78 -35.53 18.78
N GLU A 128 -7.80 -35.58 20.11
CA GLU A 128 -8.67 -34.76 20.95
C GLU A 128 -8.33 -33.27 20.76
N GLY A 129 -9.35 -32.42 20.56
CA GLY A 129 -9.16 -30.98 20.33
C GLY A 129 -8.65 -30.56 18.95
N ARG A 130 -8.25 -31.48 18.06
CA ARG A 130 -7.84 -31.13 16.69
C ARG A 130 -9.04 -30.88 15.78
N VAL A 131 -8.89 -30.00 14.79
CA VAL A 131 -9.95 -29.72 13.81
C VAL A 131 -9.81 -30.69 12.64
N LEU A 132 -10.76 -31.61 12.50
CA LEU A 132 -10.81 -32.65 11.47
C LEU A 132 -12.10 -32.57 10.61
N GLY A 133 -12.97 -31.60 10.92
CA GLY A 133 -14.28 -31.44 10.27
C GLY A 133 -15.11 -32.72 10.30
N ASP A 134 -15.81 -32.98 9.20
CA ASP A 134 -16.68 -34.15 9.01
C ASP A 134 -15.90 -35.46 8.83
N TYR A 135 -14.60 -35.38 8.51
CA TYR A 135 -13.77 -36.56 8.22
C TYR A 135 -13.49 -37.40 9.46
N ARG A 136 -13.50 -36.81 10.66
CA ARG A 136 -13.32 -37.57 11.92
C ARG A 136 -14.34 -38.70 12.03
N GLY A 137 -15.62 -38.38 11.89
CA GLY A 137 -16.70 -39.35 12.02
C GLY A 137 -16.64 -40.44 10.95
N LYS A 138 -16.35 -40.05 9.70
CA LYS A 138 -16.21 -40.99 8.58
C LYS A 138 -15.05 -41.98 8.78
N LEU A 139 -13.85 -41.48 9.12
CA LEU A 139 -12.65 -42.30 9.25
C LEU A 139 -12.67 -43.16 10.50
N VAL A 140 -12.99 -42.59 11.66
CA VAL A 140 -13.07 -43.33 12.93
C VAL A 140 -14.24 -44.33 12.89
N GLY A 141 -15.36 -43.97 12.26
CA GLY A 141 -16.49 -44.86 12.03
C GLY A 141 -16.16 -46.06 11.14
N ALA A 142 -15.45 -45.85 10.02
CA ALA A 142 -15.00 -46.94 9.16
C ALA A 142 -13.95 -47.83 9.85
N TYR A 143 -13.02 -47.22 10.59
CA TYR A 143 -11.97 -47.93 11.30
C TYR A 143 -12.49 -48.78 12.46
N SER A 144 -13.42 -48.25 13.26
CA SER A 144 -14.06 -49.01 14.36
C SER A 144 -14.80 -50.25 13.86
N ARG A 145 -15.50 -50.16 12.71
CA ARG A 145 -16.14 -51.31 12.06
C ARG A 145 -15.12 -52.35 11.61
N LEU A 146 -13.99 -51.91 11.02
CA LEU A 146 -12.90 -52.78 10.62
C LEU A 146 -12.32 -53.54 11.83
N LEU A 147 -11.97 -52.83 12.91
CA LEU A 147 -11.48 -53.44 14.14
C LEU A 147 -12.47 -54.44 14.76
N TYR A 148 -13.77 -54.12 14.73
CA TYR A 148 -14.81 -55.03 15.22
C TYR A 148 -14.84 -56.32 14.40
N VAL A 149 -14.88 -56.22 13.07
CA VAL A 149 -14.91 -57.40 12.18
C VAL A 149 -13.62 -58.22 12.30
N GLU A 150 -12.45 -57.58 12.44
CA GLU A 150 -11.18 -58.26 12.67
C GLU A 150 -11.15 -59.04 13.99
N LYS A 151 -11.66 -58.47 15.09
CA LYS A 151 -11.78 -59.18 16.37
C LYS A 151 -12.70 -60.40 16.28
N VAL A 152 -13.84 -60.28 15.58
CA VAL A 152 -14.79 -61.39 15.37
C VAL A 152 -14.16 -62.48 14.49
N GLN A 153 -13.42 -62.10 13.44
CA GLN A 153 -12.74 -63.04 12.56
C GLN A 153 -11.64 -63.81 13.31
N ALA A 154 -10.82 -63.12 14.11
CA ALA A 154 -9.75 -63.75 14.89
C ALA A 154 -10.27 -64.85 15.82
N GLY A 155 -11.39 -64.61 16.51
CA GLY A 155 -12.06 -65.63 17.33
C GLY A 155 -12.63 -66.79 16.49
N THR A 156 -13.16 -66.51 15.31
CA THR A 156 -13.69 -67.53 14.38
C THR A 156 -12.59 -68.43 13.84
N THR A 157 -11.42 -67.88 13.49
CA THR A 157 -10.26 -68.66 13.01
C THR A 157 -9.73 -69.60 14.09
N GLN A 158 -9.68 -69.17 15.36
CA GLN A 158 -9.28 -70.02 16.48
C GLN A 158 -10.25 -71.20 16.70
N LEU A 159 -11.57 -70.95 16.63
CA LEU A 159 -12.60 -71.98 16.78
C LEU A 159 -12.69 -72.92 15.57
N GLY A 160 -12.39 -72.43 14.36
CA GLY A 160 -12.43 -73.20 13.12
C GLY A 160 -11.31 -74.24 13.03
N GLN A 161 -10.12 -73.94 13.57
CA GLN A 161 -9.01 -74.91 13.67
C GLN A 161 -9.36 -76.10 14.59
N GLY A 162 -10.30 -75.93 15.52
CA GLY A 162 -10.84 -77.01 16.35
C GLY A 162 -11.88 -77.90 15.66
N GLY A 163 -12.22 -77.65 14.38
CA GLY A 163 -13.19 -78.45 13.61
C GLY A 163 -14.67 -78.21 13.97
N VAL A 164 -14.98 -77.20 14.78
CA VAL A 164 -16.32 -76.98 15.35
C VAL A 164 -17.22 -76.10 14.46
N LEU A 165 -16.65 -75.38 13.48
CA LEU A 165 -17.37 -74.42 12.64
C LEU A 165 -17.62 -74.93 11.21
N SER A 166 -18.80 -74.60 10.68
CA SER A 166 -19.18 -74.88 9.29
C SER A 166 -18.37 -74.00 8.31
N GLY A 167 -17.89 -74.59 7.20
CA GLY A 167 -17.13 -73.88 6.16
C GLY A 167 -17.85 -72.64 5.60
N ARG A 168 -19.19 -72.69 5.51
CA ARG A 168 -20.00 -71.54 5.08
C ARG A 168 -19.87 -70.32 5.99
N ILE A 169 -19.76 -70.54 7.30
CA ILE A 169 -19.64 -69.45 8.29
C ILE A 169 -18.26 -68.80 8.17
N ILE A 170 -17.22 -69.60 7.89
CA ILE A 170 -15.86 -69.10 7.68
C ILE A 170 -15.81 -68.22 6.43
N GLU A 171 -16.39 -68.68 5.31
CA GLU A 171 -16.49 -67.91 4.06
C GLU A 171 -17.25 -66.60 4.25
N GLU A 172 -18.42 -66.63 4.90
CA GLU A 172 -19.22 -65.44 5.16
C GLU A 172 -18.45 -64.40 6.00
N ARG A 173 -17.69 -64.85 7.02
CA ARG A 173 -16.90 -63.96 7.86
C ARG A 173 -15.66 -63.41 7.13
N THR A 174 -15.01 -64.22 6.30
CA THR A 174 -13.92 -63.73 5.43
C THR A 174 -14.42 -62.65 4.46
N SER A 175 -15.58 -62.87 3.82
CA SER A 175 -16.17 -61.86 2.93
C SER A 175 -16.56 -60.58 3.69
N ASN A 176 -17.10 -60.71 4.90
CA ASN A 176 -17.40 -59.54 5.74
C ASN A 176 -16.14 -58.74 6.09
N LEU A 177 -15.01 -59.40 6.34
CA LEU A 177 -13.72 -58.73 6.60
C LEU A 177 -13.20 -58.03 5.34
N GLU A 178 -13.29 -58.67 4.18
CA GLU A 178 -12.89 -58.07 2.90
C GLU A 178 -13.72 -56.81 2.59
N VAL A 179 -15.05 -56.88 2.80
CA VAL A 179 -15.94 -55.73 2.63
C VAL A 179 -15.60 -54.60 3.60
N ALA A 180 -15.34 -54.92 4.87
CA ALA A 180 -14.94 -53.91 5.86
C ALA A 180 -13.60 -53.25 5.52
N ARG A 181 -12.61 -54.02 5.05
CA ARG A 181 -11.32 -53.50 4.57
C ARG A 181 -11.46 -52.61 3.34
N ALA A 182 -12.22 -53.05 2.34
CA ALA A 182 -12.48 -52.25 1.15
C ALA A 182 -13.19 -50.93 1.51
N SER A 183 -14.17 -50.99 2.42
CA SER A 183 -14.88 -49.80 2.90
C SER A 183 -13.97 -48.82 3.65
N PHE A 184 -13.03 -49.33 4.47
CA PHE A 184 -12.07 -48.48 5.18
C PHE A 184 -11.06 -47.85 4.22
N ALA A 185 -10.51 -48.63 3.29
CA ALA A 185 -9.61 -48.12 2.26
C ALA A 185 -10.27 -47.02 1.41
N ALA A 186 -11.51 -47.25 0.97
CA ALA A 186 -12.29 -46.24 0.24
C ALA A 186 -12.49 -44.96 1.05
N ALA A 187 -12.79 -45.07 2.35
CA ALA A 187 -12.95 -43.90 3.23
C ALA A 187 -11.64 -43.11 3.39
N CYS A 188 -10.49 -43.79 3.45
CA CYS A 188 -9.17 -43.16 3.50
C CYS A 188 -8.84 -42.40 2.21
N GLU A 189 -9.10 -43.03 1.06
CA GLU A 189 -8.89 -42.41 -0.26
C GLU A 189 -9.81 -41.20 -0.46
N GLU A 190 -11.09 -41.32 -0.13
CA GLU A 190 -12.07 -40.22 -0.19
C GLU A 190 -11.64 -39.06 0.71
N ALA A 191 -11.22 -39.33 1.95
CA ALA A 191 -10.79 -38.28 2.87
C ALA A 191 -9.52 -37.55 2.39
N ASN A 192 -8.53 -38.30 1.90
CA ASN A 192 -7.29 -37.72 1.38
C ASN A 192 -7.55 -36.87 0.13
N PHE A 193 -8.34 -37.39 -0.81
CA PHE A 193 -8.68 -36.67 -2.03
C PHE A 193 -9.53 -35.44 -1.74
N GLY A 194 -10.57 -35.58 -0.91
CA GLY A 194 -11.48 -34.50 -0.55
C GLY A 194 -10.77 -33.35 0.15
N THR A 195 -9.98 -33.63 1.19
CA THR A 195 -9.24 -32.57 1.90
C THR A 195 -8.23 -31.87 1.02
N ARG A 196 -7.55 -32.59 0.11
CA ARG A 196 -6.64 -31.99 -0.86
C ARG A 196 -7.39 -31.10 -1.85
N GLN A 197 -8.51 -31.56 -2.37
CA GLN A 197 -9.36 -30.79 -3.29
C GLN A 197 -9.89 -29.53 -2.62
N ASP A 198 -10.38 -29.62 -1.38
CA ASP A 198 -10.91 -28.49 -0.62
C ASP A 198 -9.83 -27.45 -0.32
N ARG A 199 -8.62 -27.90 0.08
CA ARG A 199 -7.47 -27.02 0.27
C ARG A 199 -7.07 -26.31 -1.02
N ASP A 200 -6.94 -27.06 -2.12
CA ASP A 200 -6.51 -26.48 -3.40
C ASP A 200 -7.58 -25.50 -3.94
N ARG A 201 -8.87 -25.78 -3.72
CA ARG A 201 -9.98 -24.87 -4.04
C ARG A 201 -9.96 -23.60 -3.19
N ALA A 202 -9.82 -23.72 -1.86
CA ALA A 202 -9.76 -22.58 -0.96
C ALA A 202 -8.56 -21.68 -1.26
N ARG A 203 -7.41 -22.28 -1.60
CA ARG A 203 -6.21 -21.56 -2.04
C ARG A 203 -6.43 -20.80 -3.34
N ALA A 204 -7.08 -21.41 -4.34
CA ALA A 204 -7.38 -20.73 -5.59
C ALA A 204 -8.30 -19.51 -5.39
N VAL A 205 -9.27 -19.60 -4.45
CA VAL A 205 -10.13 -18.48 -4.06
C VAL A 205 -9.32 -17.38 -3.37
N LEU A 206 -8.42 -17.74 -2.44
CA LEU A 206 -7.51 -16.79 -1.80
C LEU A 206 -6.70 -16.00 -2.84
N GLU A 207 -6.01 -16.70 -3.74
CA GLU A 207 -5.20 -16.10 -4.82
C GLU A 207 -6.06 -15.25 -5.78
N GLN A 208 -7.33 -15.59 -5.98
CA GLN A 208 -8.25 -14.75 -6.74
C GLN A 208 -8.60 -13.46 -6.00
N THR A 209 -8.96 -13.54 -4.72
CA THR A 209 -9.33 -12.37 -3.91
C THR A 209 -8.16 -11.42 -3.71
N GLU A 210 -6.94 -11.94 -3.53
CA GLU A 210 -5.72 -11.13 -3.44
C GLU A 210 -5.49 -10.31 -4.73
N ARG A 211 -5.62 -10.95 -5.89
CA ARG A 211 -5.55 -10.24 -7.19
C ARG A 211 -6.61 -9.16 -7.32
N LEU A 212 -7.81 -9.39 -6.81
CA LEU A 212 -8.89 -8.42 -6.86
C LEU A 212 -8.61 -7.19 -5.97
N VAL A 213 -7.96 -7.38 -4.82
CA VAL A 213 -7.45 -6.27 -3.97
C VAL A 213 -6.39 -5.49 -4.71
N GLN A 214 -5.45 -6.17 -5.37
CA GLN A 214 -4.40 -5.50 -6.14
C GLN A 214 -5.00 -4.65 -7.27
N VAL A 215 -5.94 -5.20 -8.05
CA VAL A 215 -6.61 -4.46 -9.14
C VAL A 215 -7.38 -3.25 -8.63
N SER A 216 -8.14 -3.38 -7.54
CA SER A 216 -8.87 -2.23 -6.98
C SER A 216 -7.93 -1.16 -6.40
N THR A 217 -6.81 -1.58 -5.79
CA THR A 217 -5.79 -0.67 -5.28
C THR A 217 -5.12 0.11 -6.41
N GLU A 218 -4.78 -0.55 -7.52
CA GLU A 218 -4.21 0.12 -8.69
C GLU A 218 -5.22 1.06 -9.38
N ASN A 219 -6.51 0.70 -9.39
CA ASN A 219 -7.56 1.60 -9.87
C ASN A 219 -7.65 2.87 -9.00
N LEU A 220 -7.67 2.72 -7.68
CA LEU A 220 -7.64 3.84 -6.74
C LEU A 220 -6.39 4.71 -6.94
N ARG A 221 -5.22 4.08 -7.11
CA ARG A 221 -3.95 4.77 -7.39
C ARG A 221 -4.00 5.58 -8.69
N THR A 222 -4.63 5.03 -9.73
CA THR A 222 -4.81 5.71 -11.02
C THR A 222 -5.70 6.94 -10.89
N LEU A 223 -6.76 6.86 -10.09
CA LEU A 223 -7.67 7.98 -9.83
C LEU A 223 -7.03 9.09 -9.00
N VAL A 224 -6.32 8.76 -7.93
CA VAL A 224 -5.68 9.75 -7.04
C VAL A 224 -4.42 10.35 -7.69
N GLY A 225 -3.82 9.64 -8.65
CA GLY A 225 -2.61 10.05 -9.34
C GLY A 225 -1.35 9.84 -8.49
N SER A 226 -0.24 9.50 -9.12
CA SER A 226 1.05 9.26 -8.45
C SER A 226 1.69 10.50 -7.82
N LYS A 227 1.19 11.70 -8.13
CA LYS A 227 1.71 12.99 -7.60
C LYS A 227 1.21 13.30 -6.20
N LEU A 228 0.08 12.73 -5.80
CA LEU A 228 -0.29 12.62 -4.41
C LEU A 228 0.39 11.36 -3.87
N ASP A 229 1.71 11.44 -3.71
CA ASP A 229 2.39 10.59 -2.73
C ASP A 229 1.77 11.00 -1.39
N THR A 230 0.62 10.39 -1.10
CA THR A 230 0.07 10.33 0.23
C THR A 230 1.21 9.75 1.01
N GLY A 231 1.88 10.59 1.79
CA GLY A 231 2.77 10.13 2.84
C GLY A 231 1.96 9.11 3.61
N ALA A 232 2.14 7.84 3.24
CA ALA A 232 1.54 6.69 3.86
C ALA A 232 2.34 6.50 5.15
N GLY A 233 2.08 7.43 6.05
CA GLY A 233 2.50 7.51 7.42
C GLY A 233 1.27 7.98 8.17
N ASP A 234 0.38 7.03 8.43
CA ASP A 234 -0.16 6.85 9.78
C ASP A 234 -0.84 8.04 10.49
N ASP A 235 -1.58 8.90 9.78
CA ASP A 235 -2.57 9.79 10.44
C ASP A 235 -3.91 9.07 10.66
N SER A 236 -3.81 7.81 11.09
CA SER A 236 -4.86 7.10 11.81
C SER A 236 -4.68 7.31 13.32
N ALA A 237 -4.46 8.56 13.75
CA ALA A 237 -4.29 8.89 15.17
C ALA A 237 -4.64 10.36 15.51
N ASP A 238 -5.75 10.89 14.99
CA ASP A 238 -6.46 11.97 15.71
C ASP A 238 -7.98 11.82 15.50
N ALA A 239 -8.56 10.88 16.25
CA ALA A 239 -10.00 10.69 16.34
C ALA A 239 -10.59 11.72 17.34
N GLY A 240 -10.90 12.92 16.83
CA GLY A 240 -11.92 13.77 17.44
C GLY A 240 -13.33 13.17 17.20
N PRO A 241 -14.24 13.17 18.18
CA PRO A 241 -15.39 12.25 18.22
C PRO A 241 -16.58 12.60 17.29
N THR A 242 -16.40 13.40 16.24
CA THR A 242 -17.50 13.82 15.34
C THR A 242 -17.15 13.93 13.85
N GLY A 243 -15.98 13.47 13.41
CA GLY A 243 -15.61 13.50 11.98
C GLY A 243 -15.62 12.11 11.38
N GLY A 244 -16.73 11.69 10.76
CA GLY A 244 -16.68 10.55 9.84
C GLY A 244 -15.63 10.86 8.78
N THR A 245 -14.55 10.08 8.74
CA THR A 245 -13.47 10.24 7.76
C THR A 245 -14.11 10.13 6.38
N SER A 246 -14.30 11.26 5.71
CA SER A 246 -14.98 11.31 4.41
C SER A 246 -14.18 10.45 3.43
N ILE A 247 -14.69 9.26 3.12
CA ILE A 247 -14.05 8.29 2.21
C ILE A 247 -13.80 8.95 0.85
N SER A 248 -14.62 9.94 0.48
CA SER A 248 -14.50 10.74 -0.75
C SER A 248 -13.49 11.90 -0.70
N ALA A 249 -12.90 12.25 0.45
CA ALA A 249 -12.06 13.43 0.59
C ALA A 249 -10.59 13.18 0.22
N ILE A 250 -10.02 14.12 -0.53
CA ILE A 250 -8.61 14.16 -0.91
C ILE A 250 -8.04 15.50 -0.47
N VAL A 251 -6.96 15.47 0.30
CA VAL A 251 -6.27 16.68 0.77
C VAL A 251 -5.09 16.96 -0.14
N LEU A 252 -5.06 18.16 -0.72
CA LEU A 252 -3.95 18.64 -1.53
C LEU A 252 -2.91 19.30 -0.63
N ARG A 253 -1.64 18.86 -0.71
CA ARG A 253 -0.53 19.38 0.10
C ARG A 253 0.59 19.93 -0.78
N THR A 254 1.31 20.94 -0.28
CA THR A 254 2.47 21.51 -0.99
C THR A 254 3.78 20.75 -0.67
N PRO A 255 4.59 20.31 -1.64
CA PRO A 255 5.87 19.65 -1.37
C PRO A 255 7.02 20.61 -0.95
N PHE A 256 6.81 21.92 -0.98
CA PHE A 256 7.80 22.94 -0.58
C PHE A 256 7.15 24.07 0.22
N ALA A 257 7.97 24.85 0.93
CA ALA A 257 7.53 26.06 1.61
C ALA A 257 7.53 27.24 0.64
N GLY A 258 6.51 28.09 0.69
CA GLY A 258 6.35 29.18 -0.27
C GLY A 258 5.22 30.14 0.10
N ILE A 259 4.80 30.98 -0.84
CA ILE A 259 3.66 31.88 -0.70
C ILE A 259 2.60 31.50 -1.73
N VAL A 260 1.34 31.50 -1.32
CA VAL A 260 0.20 31.34 -2.21
C VAL A 260 0.04 32.62 -3.03
N GLU A 261 0.44 32.56 -4.30
CA GLU A 261 0.40 33.70 -5.22
C GLU A 261 -1.03 33.94 -5.71
N GLU A 262 -1.75 32.90 -6.08
CA GLU A 262 -3.08 33.00 -6.67
C GLU A 262 -3.96 31.81 -6.30
N ILE A 263 -5.27 32.06 -6.16
CA ILE A 263 -6.29 31.06 -5.88
C ILE A 263 -7.37 31.20 -6.95
N PHE A 264 -7.60 30.13 -7.72
CA PHE A 264 -8.58 30.10 -8.81
C PHE A 264 -9.93 29.52 -8.41
N VAL A 265 -9.99 28.79 -7.29
CA VAL A 265 -11.17 28.04 -6.86
C VAL A 265 -11.69 28.53 -5.51
N SER A 266 -13.00 28.40 -5.31
CA SER A 266 -13.67 28.73 -4.06
C SER A 266 -14.26 27.49 -3.38
N ARG A 267 -14.50 27.60 -2.07
CA ARG A 267 -15.20 26.53 -1.32
C ARG A 267 -16.60 26.30 -1.91
N GLY A 268 -16.92 25.05 -2.19
CA GLY A 268 -18.19 24.61 -2.79
C GLY A 268 -18.18 24.58 -4.32
N GLU A 269 -17.11 25.04 -4.96
CA GLU A 269 -16.97 25.01 -6.40
C GLU A 269 -16.65 23.60 -6.92
N ARG A 270 -17.16 23.28 -8.12
CA ARG A 270 -16.88 22.02 -8.78
C ARG A 270 -15.67 22.18 -9.68
N VAL A 271 -14.69 21.31 -9.49
CA VAL A 271 -13.42 21.29 -10.22
C VAL A 271 -13.31 20.02 -11.04
N LYS A 272 -12.65 20.12 -12.20
CA LYS A 272 -12.30 18.98 -13.05
C LYS A 272 -10.84 18.59 -12.87
N SER A 273 -10.50 17.35 -13.17
CA SER A 273 -9.12 16.86 -13.22
C SER A 273 -8.32 17.70 -14.22
N GLY A 274 -7.15 18.18 -13.79
CA GLY A 274 -6.29 19.10 -14.54
C GLY A 274 -6.68 20.59 -14.42
N GLU A 275 -7.78 20.92 -13.74
CA GLU A 275 -8.16 22.33 -13.53
C GLU A 275 -7.25 22.99 -12.49
N ARG A 276 -6.69 24.15 -12.84
CA ARG A 276 -5.77 24.90 -11.97
C ARG A 276 -6.54 25.43 -10.77
N MET A 277 -6.06 25.13 -9.56
CA MET A 277 -6.67 25.53 -8.30
C MET A 277 -5.85 26.58 -7.56
N PHE A 278 -4.53 26.38 -7.44
CA PHE A 278 -3.63 27.27 -6.69
C PHE A 278 -2.32 27.47 -7.42
N ILE A 279 -1.68 28.61 -7.18
CA ILE A 279 -0.28 28.84 -7.55
C ILE A 279 0.49 29.08 -6.26
N VAL A 280 1.51 28.25 -5.99
CA VAL A 280 2.44 28.48 -4.89
C VAL A 280 3.82 28.75 -5.48
N ALA A 281 4.44 29.83 -5.02
CA ALA A 281 5.79 30.22 -5.42
C ALA A 281 6.73 30.23 -4.21
N ASP A 282 7.89 29.60 -4.32
CA ASP A 282 8.97 29.75 -3.35
C ASP A 282 9.62 31.13 -3.56
N THR A 283 9.60 31.94 -2.51
CA THR A 283 10.16 33.31 -2.50
C THR A 283 11.57 33.35 -1.89
N SER A 284 12.17 32.19 -1.58
CA SER A 284 13.49 32.11 -0.95
C SER A 284 14.60 32.64 -1.86
N ASN A 285 14.49 32.40 -3.17
CA ASN A 285 15.43 32.89 -4.18
C ASN A 285 14.67 33.65 -5.26
N LEU A 286 14.99 34.94 -5.44
CA LEU A 286 14.45 35.78 -6.50
C LEU A 286 15.55 36.10 -7.50
N TRP A 287 15.22 36.05 -8.79
CA TRP A 287 16.15 36.44 -9.84
C TRP A 287 15.92 37.89 -10.23
N VAL A 288 17.00 38.64 -10.40
CA VAL A 288 16.92 39.98 -10.97
C VAL A 288 17.28 39.90 -12.44
N LYS A 289 16.29 40.11 -13.31
CA LYS A 289 16.49 40.24 -14.76
C LYS A 289 16.79 41.68 -15.09
N ALA A 290 18.07 42.01 -15.27
CA ALA A 290 18.53 43.32 -15.73
C ALA A 290 18.66 43.36 -17.25
N GLN A 291 18.21 44.44 -17.89
CA GLN A 291 18.30 44.62 -19.34
C GLN A 291 19.50 45.48 -19.72
N VAL A 292 20.67 44.86 -19.91
CA VAL A 292 21.88 45.57 -20.32
C VAL A 292 21.82 45.85 -21.83
N HIS A 293 22.02 47.10 -22.24
CA HIS A 293 22.08 47.46 -23.65
C HIS A 293 23.36 46.92 -24.29
N GLU A 294 23.30 46.40 -25.52
CA GLU A 294 24.42 45.72 -26.21
C GLU A 294 25.73 46.53 -26.22
N LYS A 295 25.62 47.85 -26.43
CA LYS A 295 26.74 48.81 -26.35
C LYS A 295 27.52 48.80 -25.02
N GLN A 296 26.89 48.37 -23.93
CA GLN A 296 27.45 48.35 -22.58
C GLN A 296 27.85 46.94 -22.14
N TRP A 297 27.54 45.91 -22.93
CA TRP A 297 27.82 44.51 -22.61
C TRP A 297 29.32 44.22 -22.46
N THR A 298 30.16 44.85 -23.29
CA THR A 298 31.62 44.65 -23.28
C THR A 298 32.31 45.16 -22.01
N THR A 299 31.61 45.95 -21.19
CA THR A 299 32.14 46.55 -19.95
C THR A 299 31.68 45.79 -18.70
N VAL A 300 30.79 44.81 -18.83
CA VAL A 300 30.20 44.08 -17.70
C VAL A 300 30.87 42.71 -17.57
N GLU A 301 31.56 42.48 -16.46
CA GLU A 301 32.00 41.15 -16.03
C GLU A 301 31.05 40.65 -14.92
N VAL A 302 30.56 39.42 -15.05
CA VAL A 302 29.69 38.81 -14.05
C VAL A 302 30.57 38.19 -12.96
N GLY A 303 30.56 38.81 -11.78
CA GLY A 303 31.19 38.28 -10.57
C GLY A 303 30.16 37.70 -9.60
N GLU A 304 30.52 36.60 -8.93
CA GLU A 304 29.71 36.02 -7.86
C GLU A 304 29.76 36.97 -6.63
N GLY A 305 28.60 37.47 -6.19
CA GLY A 305 28.50 38.37 -5.03
C GLY A 305 28.55 39.88 -5.32
N ALA A 306 28.27 40.33 -6.55
CA ALA A 306 28.10 41.75 -6.81
C ALA A 306 26.84 42.29 -6.10
N GLU A 307 27.00 43.25 -5.20
CA GLU A 307 25.89 44.01 -4.61
C GLU A 307 25.15 44.75 -5.74
N LEU A 308 23.81 44.60 -5.77
CA LEU A 308 22.89 45.27 -6.69
C LEU A 308 22.62 46.71 -6.24
#